data_AF-A0A5J5IGV5-F1
#
_entry.id   AF-A0A5J5IGV5-F1
#
_cell.length_a   1.000
_cell.length_b   1.000
_cell.length_c   1.000
_cell.angle_alpha   90.00
_cell.angle_beta   90.00
_cell.angle_gamma   90.00
#
_symmetry.space_group_name_H-M   'P 1'
#
loop_
_entity.id
_entity.type
_entity.pdbx_description
1 polymer ?
#
loop_
_entity_poly.entity_id
_entity_poly.type
_entity_poly.pdbx_seq_one_letter_code
_entity_poly.pdbx_strand_id
1 'polypeptide(L)'
;MKKVWFVIAIASLYALAFQAAIFTGISDQIIFGMFAFSPFVILYMAYVILKNGEPSPYTFEEKFYDDFDYFRNGREKLNVENYHSFNP
;
A
#
# COMPACT_ATOMS: atom_id res chain seq x y z
N MET A 1 13.01 2.13 5.17
CA MET A 1 12.20 0.88 5.25
C MET A 1 11.96 0.29 6.66
N LYS A 2 12.96 0.17 7.58
CA LYS A 2 12.78 -0.56 8.87
C LYS A 2 11.60 -0.10 9.75
N LYS A 3 11.24 1.19 9.69
CA LYS A 3 10.12 1.76 10.48
C LYS A 3 8.76 1.53 9.80
N VAL A 4 8.74 1.44 8.47
CA VAL A 4 7.51 1.31 7.67
C VAL A 4 6.94 -0.09 7.78
N TRP A 5 7.75 -1.13 7.59
CA TRP A 5 7.28 -2.52 7.69
C TRP A 5 6.73 -2.85 9.09
N PHE A 6 7.33 -2.29 10.14
CA PHE A 6 6.88 -2.51 11.52
C PHE A 6 5.48 -1.94 11.76
N VAL A 7 5.22 -0.74 11.25
CA VAL A 7 3.89 -0.10 11.38
C VAL A 7 2.85 -0.83 10.53
N ILE A 8 3.23 -1.29 9.33
CA ILE A 8 2.36 -2.15 8.51
C ILE A 8 2.03 -3.44 9.28
N ALA A 9 3.02 -4.11 9.86
CA ALA A 9 2.81 -5.34 10.62
C ALA A 9 1.87 -5.15 11.83
N ILE A 10 2.02 -4.05 12.58
CA ILE A 10 1.11 -3.71 13.69
C ILE A 10 -0.31 -3.46 13.17
N ALA A 11 -0.47 -2.68 12.10
CA ALA A 11 -1.79 -2.38 11.54
C ALA A 11 -2.47 -3.66 11.01
N SER A 12 -1.72 -4.55 10.35
CA SER A 12 -2.22 -5.86 9.92
C SER A 12 -2.61 -6.74 11.09
N LEU A 13 -1.77 -6.83 12.14
CA LEU A 13 -2.09 -7.61 13.33
C LEU A 13 -3.34 -7.06 14.04
N TYR A 14 -3.47 -5.74 14.12
CA TYR A 14 -4.66 -5.08 14.64
C TYR A 14 -5.92 -5.48 13.85
N ALA A 15 -5.86 -5.46 12.52
CA ALA A 15 -6.97 -5.85 11.67
C ALA A 15 -7.35 -7.33 11.87
N LEU A 16 -6.36 -8.22 11.97
CA LEU A 16 -6.59 -9.63 12.27
C LEU A 16 -7.21 -9.84 13.65
N ALA A 17 -6.71 -9.13 14.67
CA ALA A 17 -7.27 -9.18 16.01
C ALA A 17 -8.72 -8.67 16.05
N PHE A 18 -9.03 -7.59 15.32
CA PHE A 18 -10.39 -7.07 15.21
C PHE A 18 -11.35 -8.08 14.57
N GLN A 19 -10.92 -8.74 13.49
CA GLN A 19 -11.74 -9.78 12.85
C GLN A 19 -11.89 -11.02 13.73
N ALA A 20 -10.82 -11.43 14.42
CA ALA A 20 -10.87 -12.56 15.35
C ALA A 20 -11.76 -12.27 16.57
N ALA A 21 -11.84 -11.02 17.04
CA ALA A 21 -12.61 -10.64 18.22
C ALA A 21 -14.07 -11.09 18.15
N ILE A 22 -14.67 -11.04 16.96
CA ILE A 22 -16.05 -11.45 16.69
C ILE A 22 -16.30 -12.93 17.05
N PHE A 23 -15.27 -13.78 16.96
CA PHE A 23 -15.38 -15.23 17.21
C PHE A 23 -14.96 -15.66 18.63
N THR A 24 -14.45 -14.73 19.43
CA THR A 24 -13.81 -15.05 20.73
C THR A 24 -14.71 -14.80 21.94
N GLY A 25 -15.91 -14.27 21.73
CA GLY A 25 -16.82 -13.90 22.83
C GLY A 25 -16.38 -12.66 23.62
N ILE A 26 -15.49 -11.84 23.04
CA ILE A 26 -15.14 -10.52 23.56
C ILE A 26 -16.39 -9.64 23.61
N SER A 27 -16.48 -8.76 24.61
CA SER A 27 -17.66 -7.91 24.80
C SER A 27 -17.86 -6.92 23.65
N ASP A 28 -19.11 -6.64 23.31
CA ASP A 28 -19.47 -5.71 22.23
C ASP A 28 -18.85 -4.33 22.44
N GLN A 29 -18.72 -3.86 23.69
CA GLN A 29 -18.11 -2.57 24.00
C GLN A 29 -16.65 -2.51 23.57
N ILE A 30 -15.91 -3.62 23.71
CA ILE A 30 -14.51 -3.71 23.27
C ILE A 30 -14.45 -3.71 21.74
N ILE A 31 -15.32 -4.47 21.08
CA ILE A 31 -15.39 -4.52 19.61
C ILE A 31 -15.72 -3.12 19.03
N PHE A 32 -16.70 -2.42 19.62
CA PHE A 32 -17.01 -1.04 19.26
C PHE A 32 -15.85 -0.09 19.53
N GLY A 33 -15.12 -0.27 20.64
CA GLY A 33 -13.91 0.48 20.93
C GLY A 33 -12.83 0.28 19.86
N MET A 34 -12.59 -0.96 19.44
CA MET A 34 -11.66 -1.27 18.35
C MET A 34 -12.13 -0.68 17.02
N PHE A 35 -13.43 -0.72 16.71
CA PHE A 35 -13.96 -0.09 15.51
C PHE A 35 -13.73 1.43 15.51
N ALA A 36 -14.08 2.11 16.61
CA ALA A 36 -13.89 3.55 16.76
C ALA A 36 -12.41 3.96 16.75
N PHE A 37 -11.51 3.11 17.23
CA PHE A 37 -10.07 3.37 17.23
C PHE A 37 -9.40 3.07 15.87
N SER A 38 -10.03 2.25 15.02
CA SER A 38 -9.45 1.82 13.73
C SER A 38 -9.01 2.95 12.79
N PRO A 39 -9.73 4.10 12.67
CA PRO A 39 -9.28 5.17 11.80
C PRO A 39 -7.92 5.75 12.24
N PHE A 40 -7.66 5.83 13.56
CA PHE A 40 -6.39 6.35 14.07
C PHE A 40 -5.22 5.43 13.72
N VAL A 41 -5.43 4.11 13.74
CA VAL A 41 -4.42 3.12 13.34
C VAL A 41 -4.07 3.30 11.85
N ILE A 42 -5.07 3.43 10.99
CA ILE A 42 -4.87 3.60 9.55
C ILE A 42 -4.23 4.94 9.22
N LEU A 43 -4.68 6.04 9.83
CA LEU A 43 -4.10 7.37 9.65
C LEU A 43 -2.63 7.41 10.09
N TYR A 44 -2.30 6.78 11.21
CA TYR A 44 -0.91 6.69 11.67
C TYR A 44 -0.04 5.89 10.70
N MET A 45 -0.54 4.76 10.19
CA MET A 45 0.15 3.98 9.18
C MET A 45 0.39 4.79 7.91
N ALA A 46 -0.64 5.46 7.38
CA ALA A 46 -0.53 6.33 6.21
C ALA A 46 0.50 7.44 6.44
N TYR A 47 0.45 8.11 7.59
CA TYR A 47 1.42 9.13 7.97
C TYR A 47 2.86 8.59 7.97
N VAL A 48 3.09 7.42 8.56
CA VAL A 48 4.44 6.82 8.63
C VAL A 48 4.94 6.43 7.25
N ILE A 49 4.09 5.88 6.38
CA ILE A 49 4.42 5.54 4.99
C ILE A 49 4.78 6.81 4.22
N LEU A 50 3.94 7.84 4.27
CA LEU A 50 4.19 9.09 3.55
C LEU A 50 5.46 9.81 4.04
N LYS A 51 5.78 9.70 5.34
CA LYS A 51 6.94 10.37 5.94
C LYS A 51 8.25 9.59 5.80
N ASN A 52 8.22 8.27 5.82
CA ASN A 52 9.42 7.42 5.89
C ASN A 52 9.54 6.40 4.76
N GLY A 53 8.56 6.35 3.85
CA GLY A 53 8.63 5.60 2.60
C GLY A 53 9.57 6.28 1.62
N GLU A 54 10.15 5.49 0.73
CA GLU A 54 10.88 6.04 -0.42
C GLU A 54 9.84 6.52 -1.43
N PRO A 55 9.89 7.79 -1.86
CA PRO A 55 9.02 8.26 -2.92
C PRO A 55 9.33 7.52 -4.22
N SER A 56 8.31 7.28 -5.04
CA SER A 56 8.51 6.76 -6.38
C SER A 56 9.47 7.67 -7.15
N PRO A 57 10.49 7.12 -7.85
CA PRO A 57 11.33 7.92 -8.73
C PRO A 57 10.60 8.31 -10.02
N TYR A 58 9.41 7.73 -10.27
CA TYR A 58 8.62 7.98 -11.47
C TYR A 58 7.47 8.93 -11.17
N THR A 59 7.11 9.71 -12.19
CA THR A 59 5.90 10.52 -12.16
C THR A 59 4.67 9.67 -12.45
N PHE A 60 3.48 10.14 -12.05
CA PHE A 60 2.20 9.49 -12.38
C PHE A 60 1.93 9.37 -13.89
N GLU A 61 2.65 10.14 -14.71
CA GLU A 61 2.59 10.08 -16.18
C GLU A 61 3.42 8.91 -16.72
N GLU A 62 4.58 8.65 -16.11
CA GLU A 62 5.49 7.55 -16.45
C GLU A 62 4.97 6.22 -15.92
N LYS A 63 4.60 6.15 -14.64
CA LYS A 63 4.04 4.96 -14.02
C LYS A 63 2.93 5.32 -13.04
N PHE A 64 1.79 4.65 -13.15
CA PHE A 64 0.72 4.80 -12.16
C PHE A 64 0.99 3.94 -10.90
N TYR A 65 1.64 2.78 -11.08
CA TYR A 65 2.10 1.92 -9.99
C TYR A 65 3.57 1.52 -10.23
N ASP A 66 4.35 1.43 -9.15
CA ASP A 66 5.73 0.90 -9.17
C ASP A 66 5.75 -0.63 -9.06
N ASP A 67 4.83 -1.28 -9.76
CA ASP A 67 4.77 -2.73 -9.84
C ASP A 67 5.81 -3.23 -10.84
N PHE A 68 6.33 -4.43 -10.60
CA PHE A 68 7.44 -5.02 -11.36
C PHE A 68 7.15 -5.10 -12.88
N ASP A 69 5.87 -5.27 -13.25
CA ASP A 69 5.41 -5.47 -14.63
C ASP A 69 4.38 -4.40 -15.06
N TYR A 70 4.51 -3.15 -14.59
CA TYR A 70 3.57 -2.10 -14.95
C TYR A 70 3.63 -1.78 -16.45
N PHE A 71 2.52 -2.06 -17.17
CA PHE A 71 2.32 -1.67 -18.57
C PHE A 71 1.15 -0.68 -18.69
N ARG A 72 1.41 0.57 -19.06
CA ARG A 72 0.33 1.54 -19.28
C ARG A 72 -0.29 1.36 -20.66
N ASN A 73 -1.40 0.63 -20.73
CA ASN A 73 -2.21 0.42 -21.94
C ASN A 73 -1.40 -0.07 -23.18
N GLY A 74 -0.29 -0.79 -22.99
CA GLY A 74 0.51 -1.35 -24.09
C GLY A 74 1.23 -0.35 -25.01
N ARG A 75 1.15 0.97 -24.76
CA ARG A 75 1.75 2.00 -25.64
C ARG A 75 3.26 2.10 -25.54
N GLU A 76 3.86 1.54 -24.50
CA GLU A 76 5.31 1.54 -24.30
C GLU A 76 6.03 0.58 -25.28
N LYS A 77 5.38 -0.52 -25.71
CA LYS A 77 5.94 -1.42 -26.74
C LYS A 77 6.10 -0.73 -28.10
N LEU A 78 5.19 0.19 -28.45
CA LEU A 78 5.23 0.93 -29.72
C LEU A 78 6.40 1.92 -29.78
N ASN A 79 6.90 2.42 -28.65
CA ASN A 79 8.10 3.26 -28.64
C ASN A 79 9.37 2.42 -28.71
N VAL A 80 9.43 1.27 -28.02
CA VAL A 80 10.64 0.42 -28.02
C VAL A 80 10.85 -0.29 -29.37
N GLU A 81 9.79 -0.75 -30.03
CA GLU A 81 9.90 -1.33 -31.39
C GLU A 81 10.30 -0.29 -32.45
N ASN A 82 9.85 0.96 -32.33
CA ASN A 82 10.28 2.04 -33.23
C ASN A 82 11.74 2.47 -33.02
N TYR A 83 12.30 2.31 -31.82
CA TYR A 83 13.73 2.61 -31.61
C TYR A 83 14.65 1.55 -32.24
N HIS A 84 14.23 0.28 -32.28
CA HIS A 84 15.01 -0.79 -32.90
C HIS A 84 14.86 -0.87 -34.43
N SER A 85 13.83 -0.26 -35.02
CA SER A 85 13.64 -0.21 -36.48
C SER A 85 14.27 1.01 -37.16
N PHE A 86 14.73 2.01 -36.39
CA PHE A 86 15.32 3.25 -36.90
C PHE A 86 16.85 3.33 -36.78
N ASN A 87 17.53 2.29 -36.30
CA ASN A 87 18.99 2.23 -36.30
C ASN A 87 19.46 1.11 -37.25
N PRO A 88 19.82 1.44 -38.51
CA PRO A 88 20.32 0.46 -39.48
C PRO A 88 21.66 -0.15 -39.08
#